data_AF-A0A5C7BAT8-F1
#
_entry.id   AF-A0A5C7BAT8-F1
#
_cell.length_a   1.000
_cell.length_b   1.000
_cell.length_c   1.000
_cell.angle_alpha   90.00
_cell.angle_beta   90.00
_cell.angle_gamma   90.00
#
_symmetry.space_group_name_H-M   'P 1'
#
loop_
_entity.id
_entity.type
_entity.pdbx_description
1 polymer ?
#
loop_
_entity_poly.entity_id
_entity_poly.type
_entity_poly.pdbx_seq_one_letter_code
_entity_poly.pdbx_strand_id
1 'polypeptide(L)'
;MKNILLTTILIFICNSVFSQNLLDDKYYFVNGTELFGIKKSNDTIFEFKCNPDFKCSAKYRKRFKILKNKIVGQKEILAIERIDSIPLTKNPIPADRYKIIGFEKIEKGKLKFINEAKSYTLDSLSAIPFEIQFLNDKFGFTYYTESFLTELKTDYEISPKLAEQIFSDLKNNIEQLELYKKQKLEIFTEVELQRN
;
A
#
# COMPACT_ATOMS: atom_id res chain seq x y z
N MET A 1 48.34 4.76 -18.72
CA MET A 1 47.50 5.56 -17.80
C MET A 1 46.16 5.99 -18.40
N LYS A 2 46.11 6.51 -19.64
CA LYS A 2 44.87 6.99 -20.28
C LYS A 2 43.74 5.93 -20.38
N ASN A 3 44.10 4.67 -20.64
CA ASN A 3 43.12 3.58 -20.78
C ASN A 3 42.54 3.10 -19.44
N ILE A 4 43.27 3.26 -18.34
CA ILE A 4 42.81 2.88 -16.98
C ILE A 4 41.84 3.94 -16.45
N LEU A 5 42.12 5.22 -16.73
CA LEU A 5 41.22 6.30 -16.34
C LEU A 5 39.86 6.16 -17.04
N LEU A 6 39.87 5.80 -18.33
CA LEU A 6 38.65 5.62 -19.12
C LEU A 6 37.79 4.46 -18.59
N THR A 7 38.39 3.33 -18.24
CA THR A 7 37.67 2.20 -17.64
C THR A 7 37.14 2.51 -16.25
N THR A 8 37.88 3.27 -15.44
CA THR A 8 37.42 3.67 -14.09
C THR A 8 36.23 4.63 -14.17
N ILE A 9 36.26 5.58 -15.10
CA ILE A 9 35.14 6.49 -15.37
C ILE A 9 33.93 5.72 -15.89
N LEU A 10 34.12 4.76 -16.80
CA LEU A 10 33.04 3.94 -17.35
C LEU A 10 32.38 3.08 -16.27
N ILE A 11 33.15 2.50 -15.33
CA ILE A 11 32.63 1.73 -14.19
C ILE A 11 31.84 2.62 -13.23
N PHE A 12 32.29 3.86 -12.98
CA PHE A 12 31.55 4.82 -12.15
C PHE A 12 30.24 5.27 -12.79
N ILE A 13 30.23 5.52 -14.11
CA ILE A 13 29.01 5.88 -14.84
C ILE A 13 28.03 4.70 -14.86
N CYS A 14 28.49 3.48 -15.14
CA CYS A 14 27.63 2.29 -15.12
C CYS A 14 27.07 1.98 -13.74
N ASN A 15 27.81 2.23 -12.64
CA ASN A 15 27.31 2.05 -11.28
C ASN A 15 26.36 3.18 -10.82
N SER A 16 26.43 4.37 -11.42
CA SER A 16 25.57 5.49 -11.05
C SER A 16 24.12 5.37 -11.55
N VAL A 17 23.83 4.41 -12.44
CA VAL A 17 22.48 4.16 -12.99
C VAL A 17 21.76 3.00 -12.28
N PHE A 18 22.17 2.66 -11.05
CA PHE A 18 21.29 1.90 -10.16
C PHE A 18 20.09 2.78 -9.80
N SER A 19 19.07 2.76 -10.67
CA SER A 19 17.74 3.29 -10.43
C SER A 19 17.29 2.73 -9.09
N GLN A 20 17.19 3.60 -8.08
CA GLN A 20 16.66 3.26 -6.76
C GLN A 20 15.17 2.93 -6.92
N ASN A 21 14.87 1.69 -7.33
CA ASN A 21 13.51 1.20 -7.35
C ASN A 21 13.04 1.07 -5.91
N LEU A 22 11.88 1.65 -5.59
CA LEU A 22 11.29 1.52 -4.25
C LEU A 22 10.56 0.18 -4.06
N LEU A 23 10.15 -0.43 -5.18
CA LEU A 23 9.51 -1.75 -5.28
C LEU A 23 10.46 -2.76 -5.94
N ASP A 24 11.58 -2.97 -5.29
CA ASP A 24 12.62 -3.94 -5.60
C ASP A 24 12.22 -5.37 -5.18
N ASP A 25 11.40 -5.48 -4.13
CA ASP A 25 10.85 -6.74 -3.61
C ASP A 25 9.34 -6.84 -3.77
N LYS A 26 8.78 -8.01 -3.48
CA LYS A 26 7.33 -8.18 -3.30
C LYS A 26 6.95 -7.75 -1.88
N TYR A 27 5.96 -6.87 -1.79
CA TYR A 27 5.41 -6.39 -0.53
C TYR A 27 3.98 -6.89 -0.33
N TYR A 28 3.56 -7.09 0.90
CA TYR A 28 2.29 -7.70 1.25
C TYR A 28 1.48 -6.76 2.15
N PHE A 29 0.23 -6.50 1.77
CA PHE A 29 -0.76 -5.94 2.67
C PHE A 29 -1.47 -7.05 3.41
N VAL A 30 -1.51 -6.93 4.74
CA VAL A 30 -2.17 -7.88 5.64
C VAL A 30 -3.59 -7.38 5.89
N ASN A 31 -4.60 -8.16 5.50
CA ASN A 31 -6.00 -7.83 5.73
C ASN A 31 -6.73 -9.02 6.38
N GLY A 32 -6.67 -9.08 7.71
CA GLY A 32 -7.20 -10.22 8.46
C GLY A 32 -6.49 -11.51 8.06
N THR A 33 -7.23 -12.45 7.48
CA THR A 33 -6.70 -13.74 7.01
C THR A 33 -6.20 -13.73 5.56
N GLU A 34 -6.38 -12.62 4.84
CA GLU A 34 -5.96 -12.49 3.44
C GLU A 34 -4.69 -11.66 3.31
N LEU A 35 -3.78 -12.08 2.42
CA LEU A 35 -2.61 -11.30 2.02
C LEU A 35 -2.77 -10.82 0.58
N PHE A 36 -2.41 -9.56 0.33
CA PHE A 36 -2.34 -9.00 -1.01
C PHE A 36 -0.92 -8.60 -1.35
N GLY A 37 -0.29 -9.34 -2.26
CA GLY A 37 1.07 -9.09 -2.70
C GLY A 37 1.10 -8.05 -3.82
N ILE A 38 1.98 -7.07 -3.74
CA ILE A 38 2.30 -6.13 -4.81
C ILE A 38 3.73 -6.35 -5.27
N LYS A 39 3.96 -6.30 -6.59
CA LYS A 39 5.29 -6.39 -7.19
C LYS A 39 5.37 -5.46 -8.40
N LYS A 40 6.46 -4.73 -8.53
CA LYS A 40 6.82 -4.02 -9.76
C LYS A 40 7.70 -4.92 -10.63
N SER A 41 7.43 -4.96 -11.93
CA SER A 41 8.29 -5.60 -12.92
C SER A 41 8.29 -4.71 -14.16
N ASN A 42 9.45 -4.14 -14.48
CA ASN A 42 9.60 -3.13 -15.53
C ASN A 42 8.65 -1.93 -15.30
N ASP A 43 7.83 -1.62 -16.30
CA ASP A 43 6.83 -0.56 -16.32
C ASP A 43 5.46 -1.02 -15.79
N THR A 44 5.37 -2.16 -15.11
CA THR A 44 4.08 -2.72 -14.68
C THR A 44 4.08 -3.07 -13.20
N ILE A 45 2.99 -2.76 -12.51
CA ILE A 45 2.69 -3.21 -11.15
C ILE A 45 1.63 -4.30 -11.20
N PHE A 46 1.89 -5.37 -10.45
CA PHE A 46 1.00 -6.50 -10.32
C PHE A 46 0.53 -6.61 -8.88
N GLU A 47 -0.78 -6.80 -8.70
CA GLU A 47 -1.40 -7.14 -7.42
C GLU A 47 -1.85 -8.61 -7.47
N PHE A 48 -1.51 -9.39 -6.45
CA PHE A 48 -1.85 -10.80 -6.32
C PHE A 48 -2.64 -11.02 -5.04
N LYS A 49 -3.58 -11.96 -5.09
CA LYS A 49 -4.14 -12.56 -3.86
C LYS A 49 -3.18 -13.65 -3.41
N CYS A 50 -2.78 -13.61 -2.14
CA CYS A 50 -1.88 -14.57 -1.53
C CYS A 50 -2.50 -15.14 -0.26
N ASN A 51 -2.11 -16.36 0.09
CA ASN A 51 -2.49 -16.98 1.36
C ASN A 51 -1.51 -16.55 2.48
N PRO A 52 -1.79 -16.89 3.75
CA PRO A 52 -0.89 -16.59 4.88
C PRO A 52 0.52 -17.22 4.79
N ASP A 53 0.71 -18.25 3.95
CA ASP A 53 2.03 -18.86 3.69
C ASP A 53 2.79 -18.16 2.56
N PHE A 54 2.41 -16.91 2.23
CA PHE A 54 3.00 -16.09 1.16
C PHE A 54 2.90 -16.68 -0.26
N LYS A 55 2.13 -17.77 -0.44
CA LYS A 55 1.85 -18.36 -1.75
C LYS A 55 0.78 -17.54 -2.46
N CYS A 56 1.17 -16.90 -3.56
CA CYS A 56 0.28 -16.09 -4.37
C CYS A 56 -0.34 -16.89 -5.52
N SER A 57 -1.56 -16.52 -5.91
CA SER A 57 -2.18 -17.04 -7.13
C SER A 57 -1.30 -16.79 -8.35
N ALA A 58 -1.23 -17.75 -9.27
CA ALA A 58 -0.53 -17.61 -10.53
C ALA A 58 -1.12 -16.50 -11.42
N LYS A 59 -2.43 -16.22 -11.26
CA LYS A 59 -3.09 -15.11 -11.94
C LYS A 59 -3.08 -13.89 -11.04
N TYR A 60 -2.62 -12.76 -11.59
CA TYR A 60 -2.75 -11.46 -10.95
C TYR A 60 -4.23 -11.10 -10.80
N ARG A 61 -4.56 -10.41 -9.70
CA ARG A 61 -5.88 -9.84 -9.45
C ARG A 61 -6.05 -8.53 -10.20
N LYS A 62 -4.99 -7.71 -10.23
CA LYS A 62 -4.94 -6.44 -10.96
C LYS A 62 -3.56 -6.23 -11.57
N ARG A 63 -3.55 -5.56 -12.71
CA ARG A 63 -2.33 -5.16 -13.41
C ARG A 63 -2.41 -3.70 -13.83
N PHE A 64 -1.35 -2.95 -13.52
CA PHE A 64 -1.27 -1.53 -13.78
C PHE A 64 -0.01 -1.20 -14.57
N LYS A 65 -0.16 -0.59 -15.75
CA LYS A 65 0.95 0.00 -16.49
C LYS A 65 1.32 1.35 -15.86
N ILE A 66 2.61 1.59 -15.70
CA ILE A 66 3.16 2.85 -15.24
C ILE A 66 3.25 3.78 -16.45
N LEU A 67 2.55 4.91 -16.38
CA LEU A 67 2.56 5.94 -17.42
C LEU A 67 3.64 6.99 -17.14
N LYS A 68 3.85 7.31 -15.87
CA LYS A 68 4.81 8.32 -15.41
C LYS A 68 5.29 7.97 -14.00
N ASN A 69 6.56 8.18 -13.72
CA ASN A 69 7.15 7.98 -12.41
C ASN A 69 8.06 9.15 -12.01
N LYS A 70 8.18 9.38 -10.71
CA LYS A 70 9.13 10.34 -10.13
C LYS A 70 9.58 9.81 -8.77
N ILE A 71 10.88 9.80 -8.55
CA ILE A 71 11.52 9.28 -7.32
C ILE A 71 12.31 10.42 -6.69
N VAL A 72 12.10 10.66 -5.40
CA VAL A 72 12.85 11.65 -4.61
C VAL A 72 13.12 11.04 -3.23
N GLY A 73 14.38 10.70 -2.98
CA GLY A 73 14.79 10.03 -1.73
C GLY A 73 14.02 8.73 -1.53
N GLN A 74 13.33 8.62 -0.39
CA GLN A 74 12.56 7.43 0.00
C GLN A 74 11.12 7.44 -0.53
N LYS A 75 10.77 8.30 -1.50
CA LYS A 75 9.42 8.43 -2.03
C LYS A 75 9.39 8.19 -3.54
N GLU A 76 8.41 7.45 -4.02
CA GLU A 76 8.09 7.26 -5.44
C GLU A 76 6.62 7.58 -5.66
N ILE A 77 6.32 8.44 -6.64
CA ILE A 77 4.95 8.72 -7.10
C ILE A 77 4.80 8.19 -8.51
N LEU A 78 3.69 7.51 -8.78
CA LEU A 78 3.38 6.89 -10.06
C LEU A 78 2.00 7.33 -10.57
N ALA A 79 1.95 7.69 -11.84
CA ALA A 79 0.73 7.75 -12.62
C ALA A 79 0.56 6.40 -13.30
N ILE A 80 -0.58 5.74 -13.11
CA ILE A 80 -0.80 4.38 -13.57
C ILE A 80 -2.09 4.23 -14.36
N GLU A 81 -2.11 3.26 -15.28
CA GLU A 81 -3.27 2.78 -16.00
C GLU A 81 -3.54 1.32 -15.66
N ARG A 82 -4.77 0.98 -15.26
CA ARG A 82 -5.24 -0.39 -15.12
C ARG A 82 -5.45 -1.02 -16.50
N ILE A 83 -4.75 -2.12 -16.77
CA ILE A 83 -4.74 -2.82 -18.06
C ILE A 83 -5.34 -4.23 -17.97
N ASP A 84 -6.24 -4.44 -17.01
CA ASP A 84 -7.01 -5.68 -16.89
C ASP A 84 -8.01 -5.80 -18.05
N SER A 85 -8.47 -7.02 -18.32
CA SER A 85 -9.43 -7.33 -19.37
C SER A 85 -10.64 -6.39 -19.30
N ILE A 86 -10.98 -5.77 -20.43
CA ILE A 86 -12.17 -4.95 -20.57
C ILE A 86 -13.39 -5.77 -20.14
N PRO A 87 -14.13 -5.36 -19.08
CA PRO A 87 -15.34 -6.05 -18.69
C PRO A 87 -16.36 -6.02 -19.85
N LEU A 88 -17.06 -7.12 -20.08
CA LEU A 88 -18.23 -7.17 -20.97
C LEU A 88 -19.42 -6.47 -20.29
N THR A 89 -19.26 -5.19 -19.96
CA THR A 89 -20.27 -4.35 -19.31
C THR A 89 -20.61 -3.18 -20.23
N LYS A 90 -21.75 -2.53 -19.97
CA LYS A 90 -22.17 -1.32 -20.71
C LYS A 90 -21.19 -0.15 -20.56
N ASN A 91 -20.34 -0.18 -19.53
CA ASN A 91 -19.28 0.79 -19.32
C ASN A 91 -17.93 0.05 -19.26
N PRO A 92 -17.32 -0.25 -20.42
CA PRO A 92 -16.15 -1.13 -20.53
C PRO A 92 -14.89 -0.54 -19.87
N ILE A 93 -14.91 0.75 -19.52
CA ILE A 93 -13.79 1.43 -18.89
C ILE A 93 -14.04 1.48 -17.38
N PRO A 94 -13.23 0.77 -16.57
CA PRO A 94 -13.34 0.86 -15.12
C PRO A 94 -13.14 2.30 -14.66
N ALA A 95 -13.96 2.76 -13.71
CA ALA A 95 -13.79 4.08 -13.11
C ALA A 95 -12.39 4.23 -12.47
N ASP A 96 -11.75 3.13 -12.08
CA ASP A 96 -10.41 3.11 -11.51
C ASP A 96 -9.29 2.90 -12.55
N ARG A 97 -9.55 3.16 -13.84
CA ARG A 97 -8.56 2.94 -14.91
C ARG A 97 -7.32 3.81 -14.76
N TYR A 98 -7.46 5.11 -14.51
CA TYR A 98 -6.31 6.01 -14.37
C TYR A 98 -6.22 6.55 -12.96
N LYS A 99 -5.05 6.41 -12.33
CA LYS A 99 -4.82 6.74 -10.92
C LYS A 99 -3.43 7.29 -10.67
N ILE A 100 -3.31 8.01 -9.55
CA ILE A 100 -2.01 8.33 -8.94
C ILE A 100 -1.86 7.46 -7.70
N ILE A 101 -0.71 6.82 -7.58
CA ILE A 101 -0.32 6.08 -6.38
C ILE A 101 1.05 6.55 -5.91
N GLY A 102 1.33 6.33 -4.63
CA GLY A 102 2.60 6.67 -4.02
C GLY A 102 3.15 5.52 -3.19
N PHE A 103 4.47 5.49 -3.09
CA PHE A 103 5.24 4.61 -2.23
C PHE A 103 6.19 5.44 -1.40
N GLU A 104 6.32 5.09 -0.13
CA GLU A 104 7.31 5.68 0.78
C GLU A 104 7.94 4.56 1.60
N LYS A 105 9.26 4.38 1.45
CA LYS A 105 10.04 3.45 2.28
C LYS A 105 10.11 4.06 3.68
N ILE A 106 9.47 3.42 4.67
CA ILE A 106 9.47 3.90 6.06
C ILE A 106 10.72 3.39 6.77
N GLU A 107 10.93 2.08 6.71
CA GLU A 107 12.06 1.38 7.33
C GLU A 107 12.30 0.04 6.63
N LYS A 108 13.29 -0.72 7.08
CA LYS A 108 13.62 -2.03 6.49
C LYS A 108 12.39 -2.95 6.55
N GLY A 109 11.96 -3.42 5.38
CA GLY A 109 10.83 -4.33 5.26
C GLY A 109 9.45 -3.69 5.36
N LYS A 110 9.33 -2.35 5.52
CA LYS A 110 8.05 -1.63 5.57
C LYS A 110 7.94 -0.57 4.48
N LEU A 111 6.80 -0.56 3.80
CA LEU A 111 6.48 0.35 2.72
C LEU A 111 5.10 0.96 2.94
N LYS A 112 5.02 2.29 2.99
CA LYS A 112 3.74 2.99 2.93
C LYS A 112 3.26 3.01 1.49
N PHE A 113 2.05 2.52 1.24
CA PHE A 113 1.36 2.61 -0.03
C PHE A 113 0.21 3.61 0.06
N ILE A 114 0.27 4.65 -0.76
CA ILE A 114 -0.75 5.68 -0.86
C ILE A 114 -1.54 5.42 -2.15
N ASN A 115 -2.82 5.13 -2.00
CA ASN A 115 -3.75 4.97 -3.12
C ASN A 115 -4.69 6.18 -3.13
N GLU A 116 -4.54 7.06 -4.11
CA GLU A 116 -5.47 8.17 -4.20
C GLU A 116 -6.87 7.66 -4.56
N ALA A 117 -7.86 8.00 -3.73
CA ALA A 117 -9.24 7.58 -3.93
C ALA A 117 -9.89 8.21 -5.18
N LYS A 118 -9.28 9.27 -5.72
CA LYS A 118 -9.76 9.98 -6.91
C LYS A 118 -9.44 9.20 -8.17
N SER A 119 -10.44 9.09 -9.03
CA SER A 119 -10.32 8.55 -10.38
C SER A 119 -10.06 9.67 -11.39
N TYR A 120 -9.23 9.40 -12.38
CA TYR A 120 -8.87 10.35 -13.43
C TYR A 120 -9.28 9.86 -14.83
N THR A 121 -9.43 10.80 -15.76
CA THR A 121 -9.29 10.51 -17.20
C THR A 121 -7.82 10.64 -17.60
N LEU A 122 -7.43 10.07 -18.74
CA LEU A 122 -6.07 10.19 -19.26
C LEU A 122 -5.64 11.66 -19.44
N ASP A 123 -6.52 12.50 -19.98
CA ASP A 123 -6.26 13.93 -20.21
C ASP A 123 -6.05 14.67 -18.88
N SER A 124 -6.95 14.43 -17.91
CA SER A 124 -6.84 15.06 -16.60
C SER A 124 -5.58 14.61 -15.86
N LEU A 125 -5.19 13.34 -15.96
CA LEU A 125 -3.98 12.80 -15.32
C LEU A 125 -2.71 13.43 -15.92
N SER A 126 -2.70 13.65 -17.24
CA SER A 126 -1.57 14.24 -17.96
C SER A 126 -1.37 15.72 -17.63
N ALA A 127 -2.43 16.43 -17.26
CA ALA A 127 -2.40 17.84 -16.89
C ALA A 127 -1.98 18.11 -15.44
N ILE A 128 -1.94 17.09 -14.57
CA ILE A 128 -1.59 17.27 -13.15
C ILE A 128 -0.08 17.51 -13.00
N PRO A 129 0.33 18.58 -12.28
CA PRO A 129 1.74 18.82 -11.96
C PRO A 129 2.29 17.69 -11.10
N PHE A 130 3.04 16.76 -11.68
CA PHE A 130 3.42 15.50 -11.03
C PHE A 130 4.54 15.68 -9.99
N GLU A 131 4.13 16.04 -8.77
CA GLU A 131 5.00 16.46 -7.67
C GLU A 131 5.02 15.45 -6.50
N ILE A 132 6.18 15.27 -5.87
CA ILE A 132 6.31 14.29 -4.78
C ILE A 132 5.59 14.76 -3.50
N GLN A 133 5.40 16.07 -3.38
CA GLN A 133 4.70 16.74 -2.29
C GLN A 133 3.24 16.26 -2.16
N PHE A 134 2.62 15.74 -3.23
CA PHE A 134 1.30 15.12 -3.17
C PHE A 134 1.19 14.00 -2.13
N LEU A 135 2.31 13.38 -1.75
CA LEU A 135 2.31 12.24 -0.83
C LEU A 135 2.37 12.66 0.65
N ASN A 136 2.79 13.88 0.97
CA ASN A 136 3.17 14.27 2.34
C ASN A 136 2.02 14.16 3.35
N ASP A 137 0.80 14.53 2.96
CA ASP A 137 -0.37 14.57 3.86
C ASP A 137 -1.40 13.47 3.55
N LYS A 138 -1.01 12.47 2.76
CA LYS A 138 -1.93 11.40 2.36
C LYS A 138 -1.83 10.21 3.30
N PHE A 139 -3.01 9.70 3.67
CA PHE A 139 -3.14 8.41 4.31
C PHE A 139 -2.66 7.31 3.36
N GLY A 140 -1.95 6.33 3.92
CA GLY A 140 -1.48 5.17 3.19
C GLY A 140 -1.50 3.93 4.08
N PHE A 141 -1.65 2.78 3.45
CA PHE A 141 -1.58 1.49 4.13
C PHE A 141 -0.12 1.06 4.22
N THR A 142 0.25 0.38 5.31
CA THR A 142 1.58 -0.21 5.42
C THR A 142 1.59 -1.60 4.80
N TYR A 143 2.54 -1.83 3.92
CA TYR A 143 2.86 -3.11 3.32
C TYR A 143 4.20 -3.59 3.84
N TYR A 144 4.40 -4.91 3.85
CA TYR A 144 5.55 -5.53 4.48
C TYR A 144 6.25 -6.50 3.53
N THR A 145 7.56 -6.64 3.64
CA THR A 145 8.26 -7.75 2.96
C THR A 145 7.92 -9.09 3.63
N GLU A 146 8.09 -10.17 2.89
CA GLU A 146 7.93 -11.53 3.42
C GLU A 146 8.89 -11.80 4.59
N SER A 147 10.14 -11.36 4.46
CA SER A 147 11.16 -11.49 5.52
C SER A 147 10.71 -10.84 6.82
N PHE A 148 10.20 -9.61 6.74
CA PHE A 148 9.73 -8.87 7.92
C PHE A 148 8.56 -9.59 8.60
N LEU A 149 7.59 -10.07 7.82
CA LEU A 149 6.44 -10.80 8.38
C LEU A 149 6.82 -12.17 8.95
N THR A 150 7.86 -12.80 8.40
CA THR A 150 8.37 -14.09 8.89
C THR A 150 9.14 -13.93 10.20
N GLU A 151 9.99 -12.89 10.32
CA GLU A 151 10.69 -12.53 11.57
C GLU A 151 9.68 -12.23 12.70
N LEU A 152 8.60 -11.51 12.41
CA LEU A 152 7.54 -11.28 13.41
C LEU A 152 6.89 -12.57 13.92
N LYS A 153 6.76 -13.59 13.06
CA LYS A 153 6.19 -14.89 13.43
C LYS A 153 7.12 -15.67 14.38
N THR A 154 8.42 -15.47 14.28
CA THR A 154 9.41 -16.16 15.12
C THR A 154 9.68 -15.46 16.43
N ASP A 155 9.51 -14.14 16.49
CA ASP A 155 9.95 -13.32 17.64
C ASP A 155 8.83 -13.02 18.66
N TYR A 156 7.58 -13.39 18.37
CA TYR A 156 6.45 -13.10 19.24
C TYR A 156 6.03 -14.32 20.09
N GLU A 157 6.81 -14.63 21.13
CA GLU A 157 6.33 -15.50 22.20
C GLU A 157 5.30 -14.75 23.06
N ILE A 158 4.02 -15.10 22.92
CA ILE A 158 2.99 -14.60 23.83
C ILE A 158 3.15 -15.31 25.16
N SER A 159 3.78 -14.64 26.12
CA SER A 159 3.78 -15.13 27.51
C SER A 159 2.34 -15.23 28.02
N PRO A 160 2.02 -16.19 28.91
CA PRO A 160 0.69 -16.30 29.52
C PRO A 160 0.20 -14.99 30.14
N LYS A 161 1.10 -14.21 30.73
CA LYS A 161 0.81 -12.91 31.33
C LYS A 161 0.43 -11.85 30.28
N LEU A 162 1.11 -11.84 29.14
CA LEU A 162 0.78 -10.95 28.03
C LEU A 162 -0.56 -11.33 27.39
N ALA A 163 -0.85 -12.64 27.29
CA ALA A 163 -2.17 -13.11 26.85
C ALA A 163 -3.28 -12.61 27.79
N GLU A 164 -3.12 -12.77 29.10
CA GLU A 164 -4.08 -12.28 30.09
C GLU A 164 -4.31 -10.77 29.99
N GLN A 165 -3.24 -9.99 29.79
CA GLN A 165 -3.36 -8.54 29.57
C GLN A 165 -4.13 -8.21 28.30
N ILE A 166 -3.80 -8.85 27.17
CA ILE A 166 -4.51 -8.65 25.89
C ILE A 166 -6.00 -9.00 26.05
N PHE A 167 -6.34 -10.10 26.71
CA PHE A 167 -7.73 -10.48 26.96
C PHE A 167 -8.46 -9.51 27.88
N SER A 168 -7.81 -9.02 28.93
CA SER A 168 -8.39 -8.01 29.83
C SER A 168 -8.65 -6.69 29.10
N ASP A 169 -7.70 -6.24 28.28
CA ASP A 169 -7.80 -4.99 27.53
C ASP A 169 -8.89 -5.08 26.44
N LEU A 170 -9.00 -6.23 25.77
CA LEU A 170 -10.08 -6.49 24.82
C LEU A 170 -11.45 -6.47 25.51
N LYS A 171 -11.58 -7.12 26.68
CA LYS A 171 -12.82 -7.14 27.44
C LYS A 171 -13.25 -5.74 27.87
N ASN A 172 -12.34 -4.96 28.45
CA ASN A 172 -12.59 -3.58 28.84
C ASN A 172 -13.00 -2.70 27.65
N ASN A 173 -12.35 -2.85 26.50
CA ASN A 173 -12.70 -2.08 25.30
C ASN A 173 -14.08 -2.45 24.74
N ILE A 174 -14.46 -3.74 24.77
CA ILE A 174 -15.80 -4.20 24.35
C ILE A 174 -16.87 -3.60 25.28
N GLU A 175 -16.66 -3.67 26.60
CA GLU A 175 -17.58 -3.10 27.60
C GLU A 175 -17.75 -1.59 27.43
N GLN A 176 -16.67 -0.85 27.17
CA GLN A 176 -16.74 0.58 26.87
C GLN A 176 -17.50 0.89 25.57
N LEU A 177 -17.33 0.06 24.54
CA LEU A 177 -18.05 0.20 23.27
C LEU A 177 -19.55 -0.03 23.44
N GLU A 178 -19.95 -0.99 24.28
CA GLU A 178 -21.36 -1.23 24.61
C GLU A 178 -21.97 -0.10 25.43
N LEU A 179 -21.24 0.40 26.44
CA LEU A 179 -21.61 1.59 27.23
C LEU A 179 -21.84 2.81 26.34
N TYR A 180 -20.92 3.07 25.41
CA TYR A 180 -21.04 4.19 24.48
C TYR A 180 -22.26 4.06 23.54
N LYS A 181 -22.51 2.85 23.02
CA LYS A 181 -23.70 2.58 22.20
C LYS A 181 -25.00 2.80 22.98
N LYS A 182 -25.04 2.36 24.24
CA LYS A 182 -26.20 2.51 25.12
C LYS A 182 -26.46 3.98 25.46
N GLN A 183 -25.42 4.72 25.87
CA GLN A 183 -25.53 6.16 26.16
C GLN A 183 -25.98 6.95 24.93
N LYS A 184 -25.44 6.64 23.75
CA LYS A 184 -25.89 7.27 22.51
C LYS A 184 -27.39 7.03 22.29
N LEU A 185 -27.87 5.79 22.47
CA LEU A 185 -29.28 5.45 22.30
C LEU A 185 -30.19 6.18 23.31
N GLU A 186 -29.77 6.27 24.57
CA GLU A 186 -30.49 6.99 25.62
C GLU A 186 -30.61 8.50 25.30
N ILE A 187 -29.51 9.13 24.87
CA ILE A 187 -29.50 10.54 24.44
C ILE A 187 -30.46 10.78 23.26
N PHE A 188 -30.48 9.88 22.27
CA PHE A 188 -31.40 10.00 21.13
C PHE A 188 -32.87 9.89 21.57
N THR A 189 -33.18 8.99 22.51
CA THR A 189 -34.55 8.75 23.00
C THR A 189 -35.06 9.94 23.82
N GLU A 190 -34.18 10.54 24.63
CA GLU A 190 -34.50 11.70 25.47
C GLU A 190 -34.78 12.97 24.64
N VAL A 191 -34.00 13.17 23.57
CA VAL A 191 -34.20 14.29 22.61
C VAL A 191 -35.51 14.13 21.82
N GLU A 192 -35.93 12.90 21.53
CA GLU A 192 -37.17 12.62 20.79
C GLU A 192 -38.41 12.79 21.68
N LEU A 193 -38.31 12.47 22.98
CA LEU A 193 -39.34 12.72 23.98
C LEU A 193 -39.54 14.21 24.30
N GLN A 194 -38.50 15.03 24.19
CA GLN A 194 -38.61 16.49 24.34
C GLN A 194 -39.17 17.22 23.10
N ARG A 195 -39.33 16.51 21.97
CA ARG A 195 -39.84 17.07 20.71
C ARG A 195 -41.32 16.77 20.45
N ASN A 196 -41.96 15.93 21.25
CA ASN A 196 -43.39 15.62 21.21
C ASN A 196 -44.11 16.20 22.44
#